data_AF-A0A939ACW4-F1
#
_entry.id   AF-A0A939ACW4-F1
#
_cell.length_a   1.000
_cell.length_b   1.000
_cell.length_c   1.000
_cell.angle_alpha   90.00
_cell.angle_beta   90.00
_cell.angle_gamma   90.00
#
_symmetry.space_group_name_H-M   'P 1'
#
loop_
_entity.id
_entity.type
_entity.pdbx_description
1 polymer ?
#
loop_
_entity_poly.entity_id
_entity_poly.type
_entity_poly.pdbx_seq_one_letter_code
_entity_poly.pdbx_strand_id
1 'polypeptide(L)'
;MKAFFGWVLVASGVLVVSCSSGDGGTDPEVVDSTGTVDVQVDTPVTCHEGDDCDDLDPCTLHDRCLEGVCVGEAMECPTYTCATSACSPEDGACRVGEIQAGLCLIEDLCVEAGATSASNSCLSCQPELDSRGYSVRPDTSPCEDGKVCTENDTCSNGVCESGSPPK
;
A
#
# COMPACT_ATOMS: atom_id res chain seq x y z
N MET A 1 -26.51 34.30 -30.34
CA MET A 1 -26.75 33.88 -31.74
C MET A 1 -25.66 32.93 -32.19
N LYS A 2 -26.07 31.83 -32.85
CA LYS A 2 -25.29 30.91 -33.73
C LYS A 2 -24.20 30.03 -33.09
N ALA A 3 -24.61 28.80 -32.78
CA ALA A 3 -23.75 27.63 -32.66
C ALA A 3 -23.15 27.26 -34.03
N PHE A 4 -21.86 26.97 -34.07
CA PHE A 4 -21.19 26.31 -35.19
C PHE A 4 -20.80 24.90 -34.76
N PHE A 5 -21.49 23.90 -35.29
CA PHE A 5 -21.13 22.49 -35.17
C PHE A 5 -20.14 22.16 -36.30
N GLY A 6 -18.85 22.08 -35.97
CA GLY A 6 -17.84 21.47 -36.83
C GLY A 6 -17.87 19.95 -36.67
N TRP A 7 -18.17 19.23 -37.75
CA TRP A 7 -18.13 17.78 -37.78
C TRP A 7 -16.68 17.31 -37.84
N VAL A 8 -16.20 16.62 -36.80
CA VAL A 8 -14.93 15.89 -36.84
C VAL A 8 -15.22 14.45 -37.23
N LEU A 9 -14.70 14.05 -38.39
CA LEU A 9 -14.67 12.67 -38.86
C LEU A 9 -13.72 11.86 -37.98
N VAL A 10 -14.23 10.80 -37.35
CA VAL A 10 -13.44 9.87 -36.53
C VAL A 10 -12.74 8.86 -37.44
N ALA A 11 -11.42 8.93 -37.52
CA ALA A 11 -10.56 7.84 -37.99
C ALA A 11 -9.86 7.23 -36.78
N SER A 12 -10.05 5.91 -36.62
CA SER A 12 -9.28 4.99 -35.78
C SER A 12 -9.30 5.23 -34.27
N GLY A 13 -9.99 4.34 -33.57
CA GLY A 13 -10.14 4.34 -32.12
C GLY A 13 -8.82 4.15 -31.38
N VAL A 14 -8.45 5.19 -30.64
CA VAL A 14 -7.89 5.09 -29.30
C VAL A 14 -8.63 6.14 -28.48
N LEU A 15 -9.44 5.69 -27.51
CA LEU A 15 -10.13 6.58 -26.58
C LEU A 15 -9.14 6.95 -25.47
N VAL A 16 -8.35 8.01 -25.66
CA VAL A 16 -7.63 8.65 -24.56
C VAL A 16 -8.62 9.53 -23.81
N VAL A 17 -9.06 9.08 -22.63
CA VAL A 17 -9.68 9.98 -21.65
C VAL A 17 -8.56 10.88 -21.13
N SER A 18 -8.49 12.09 -21.66
CA SER A 18 -7.64 13.14 -21.11
C SER A 18 -8.47 13.93 -20.11
N CYS A 19 -8.12 13.88 -18.82
CA CYS A 19 -8.58 14.86 -17.86
C CYS A 19 -7.94 16.21 -18.22
N SER A 20 -8.70 17.12 -18.83
CA SER A 20 -8.35 18.55 -18.78
C SER A 20 -8.63 19.04 -17.37
N SER A 21 -7.63 18.91 -16.50
CA SER A 21 -7.53 19.82 -15.36
C SER A 21 -7.11 21.17 -15.93
N GLY A 22 -8.07 22.09 -15.97
CA GLY A 22 -7.79 23.48 -16.25
C GLY A 22 -7.12 24.10 -15.04
N ASP A 23 -5.81 24.27 -15.10
CA ASP A 23 -5.11 25.28 -14.32
C ASP A 23 -4.83 26.46 -15.23
N GLY A 24 -5.76 27.41 -15.20
CA GLY A 24 -5.52 28.77 -15.65
C GLY A 24 -4.59 29.46 -14.65
N GLY A 25 -3.29 29.19 -14.77
CA GLY A 25 -2.23 29.99 -14.16
C GLY A 25 -1.51 30.75 -15.27
N THR A 26 -1.93 31.97 -15.57
CA THR A 26 -1.04 32.91 -16.25
C THR A 26 -0.03 33.38 -15.21
N ASP A 27 1.11 32.70 -15.14
CA ASP A 27 2.30 33.25 -14.50
C ASP A 27 2.72 34.49 -15.31
N PRO A 28 2.69 35.70 -14.74
CA PRO A 28 3.22 36.84 -15.44
C PRO A 28 4.74 36.67 -15.49
N GLU A 29 5.30 36.55 -16.70
CA GLU A 29 6.74 36.66 -16.92
C GLU A 29 7.27 37.91 -16.20
N VAL A 30 7.97 37.72 -15.07
CA VAL A 30 8.69 38.79 -14.40
C VAL A 30 9.98 39.00 -15.17
N VAL A 31 9.94 39.93 -16.13
CA VAL A 31 11.12 40.43 -16.84
C VAL A 31 11.52 41.76 -16.20
N ASP A 32 12.68 41.84 -15.55
CA ASP A 32 13.23 43.12 -15.12
C ASP A 32 13.73 43.94 -16.32
N SER A 33 13.69 45.26 -16.15
CA SER A 33 13.86 46.32 -17.15
C SER A 33 15.26 46.40 -17.77
N THR A 34 16.16 45.47 -17.45
CA THR A 34 17.53 45.39 -17.98
C THR A 34 17.75 44.23 -18.96
N GLY A 35 16.76 43.36 -19.18
CA GLY A 35 16.84 42.30 -20.20
C GLY A 35 17.94 41.27 -19.94
N THR A 36 18.34 41.11 -18.69
CA THR A 36 19.19 40.01 -18.23
C THR A 36 18.28 38.92 -17.68
N VAL A 37 18.42 37.70 -18.20
CA VAL A 37 17.97 36.51 -17.45
C VAL A 37 18.85 36.50 -16.22
N ASP A 38 18.30 36.87 -15.07
CA ASP A 38 18.97 36.65 -13.80
C ASP A 38 19.07 35.14 -13.61
N VAL A 39 20.13 34.56 -14.13
CA VAL A 39 20.67 33.33 -13.58
C VAL A 39 21.21 33.74 -12.22
N GLN A 40 20.35 33.71 -11.20
CA GLN A 40 20.78 33.82 -9.82
C GLN A 40 21.77 32.68 -9.59
N VAL A 41 23.05 33.03 -9.57
CA VAL A 41 24.14 32.13 -9.21
C VAL A 41 24.01 31.81 -7.72
N ASP A 42 23.56 30.58 -7.43
CA ASP A 42 24.00 29.74 -6.32
C ASP A 42 24.02 30.37 -4.91
N THR A 43 22.85 30.69 -4.36
CA THR A 43 22.63 30.46 -2.91
C THR A 43 21.75 29.22 -2.76
N PRO A 44 22.24 28.10 -2.21
CA PRO A 44 21.47 26.87 -2.10
C PRO A 44 20.51 26.98 -0.92
N VAL A 45 19.37 27.61 -1.14
CA VAL A 45 18.21 27.56 -0.26
C VAL A 45 16.96 27.69 -1.14
N THR A 46 16.35 26.56 -1.46
CA THR A 46 15.30 26.38 -2.48
C THR A 46 13.94 26.16 -1.84
N CYS A 47 13.43 27.15 -1.09
CA CYS A 47 12.02 27.33 -0.75
C CYS A 47 11.85 28.67 0.01
N HIS A 48 10.63 29.22 0.08
CA HIS A 48 10.34 30.39 0.92
C HIS A 48 9.66 29.96 2.23
N GLU A 49 9.98 30.63 3.33
CA GLU A 49 9.44 30.34 4.67
C GLU A 49 7.92 30.13 4.67
N GLY A 50 7.48 28.97 5.15
CA GLY A 50 6.07 28.61 5.29
C GLY A 50 5.40 28.09 4.02
N ASP A 51 6.06 28.19 2.85
CA ASP A 51 5.54 27.61 1.62
C ASP A 51 5.56 26.08 1.69
N ASP A 52 4.62 25.45 0.96
CA ASP A 52 4.70 24.02 0.64
C ASP A 52 5.95 23.78 -0.20
N CYS A 53 6.67 22.70 0.08
CA CYS A 53 7.82 22.24 -0.68
C CYS A 53 7.82 20.71 -0.72
N ASP A 54 8.85 20.09 -1.29
CA ASP A 54 9.02 18.63 -1.31
C ASP A 54 10.49 18.33 -1.01
N ASP A 55 10.76 17.61 0.09
CA ASP A 55 12.11 17.19 0.48
C ASP A 55 12.58 15.91 -0.23
N LEU A 56 11.72 15.37 -1.10
CA LEU A 56 11.88 14.14 -1.87
C LEU A 56 12.01 12.88 -1.00
N ASP A 57 11.74 12.96 0.30
CA ASP A 57 11.61 11.80 1.17
C ASP A 57 10.17 11.26 1.09
N PRO A 58 9.93 10.08 0.52
CA PRO A 58 8.58 9.53 0.44
C PRO A 58 8.01 9.10 1.81
N CYS A 59 8.81 9.19 2.88
CA CYS A 59 8.42 8.91 4.26
C CYS A 59 8.08 10.16 5.08
N THR A 60 8.11 11.34 4.48
CA THR A 60 7.64 12.59 5.08
C THR A 60 6.32 13.02 4.44
N LEU A 61 5.52 13.74 5.21
CA LEU A 61 4.25 14.33 4.78
C LEU A 61 4.20 15.78 5.23
N HIS A 62 3.39 16.60 4.55
CA HIS A 62 3.17 17.99 4.90
C HIS A 62 4.46 18.83 4.93
N ASP A 63 5.32 18.61 3.95
CA ASP A 63 6.59 19.29 3.77
C ASP A 63 6.43 20.82 3.70
N ARG A 64 7.15 21.50 4.59
CA ARG A 64 7.14 22.96 4.73
C ARG A 64 8.56 23.50 4.72
N CYS A 65 8.71 24.67 4.14
CA CYS A 65 9.96 25.39 4.27
C CYS A 65 10.12 25.97 5.69
N LEU A 66 11.16 25.54 6.40
CA LEU A 66 11.56 26.10 7.69
C LEU A 66 13.04 26.47 7.66
N GLU A 67 13.32 27.75 7.91
CA GLU A 67 14.67 28.32 7.86
C GLU A 67 15.39 28.02 6.54
N GLY A 68 14.64 28.02 5.44
CA GLY A 68 15.12 27.76 4.08
C GLY A 68 15.32 26.28 3.73
N VAL A 69 15.02 25.37 4.65
CA VAL A 69 15.13 23.93 4.42
C VAL A 69 13.74 23.37 4.24
N CYS A 70 13.53 22.56 3.20
CA CYS A 70 12.32 21.78 3.09
C CYS A 70 12.38 20.63 4.10
N VAL A 71 11.42 20.60 5.01
CA VAL A 71 11.32 19.55 6.04
C VAL A 71 9.87 19.09 6.13
N GLY A 72 9.66 17.77 6.16
CA GLY A 72 8.34 17.20 6.43
C GLY A 72 8.17 16.54 7.79
N GLU A 73 6.92 16.20 8.10
CA GLU A 73 6.53 15.40 9.26
C GLU A 73 6.68 13.91 8.91
N ALA A 74 7.47 13.17 9.69
CA ALA A 74 7.65 11.74 9.46
C ALA A 74 6.31 10.99 9.55
N MET A 75 5.98 10.21 8.52
CA MET A 75 4.77 9.41 8.53
C MET A 75 4.85 8.27 9.57
N GLU A 76 3.72 7.97 10.20
CA GLU A 76 3.62 6.87 11.14
C GLU A 76 3.08 5.61 10.45
N CYS A 77 3.89 4.56 10.40
CA CYS A 77 3.46 3.26 9.93
C CYS A 77 2.75 2.45 11.04
N PRO A 78 1.84 1.53 10.68
CA PRO A 78 1.07 0.77 11.67
C PRO A 78 1.98 -0.10 12.55
N THR A 79 1.66 -0.19 13.82
CA THR A 79 2.35 -1.07 14.77
C THR A 79 1.50 -2.28 15.10
N TYR A 80 2.12 -3.45 15.12
CA TYR A 80 1.48 -4.71 15.52
C TYR A 80 2.06 -5.17 16.86
N THR A 81 1.29 -5.94 17.62
CA THR A 81 1.79 -6.49 18.89
C THR A 81 2.97 -7.45 18.68
N CYS A 82 3.05 -8.09 17.51
CA CYS A 82 4.07 -9.07 17.15
C CYS A 82 5.11 -8.57 16.15
N ALA A 83 4.95 -7.36 15.61
CA ALA A 83 5.86 -6.83 14.60
C ALA A 83 5.79 -5.30 14.56
N THR A 84 6.92 -4.66 14.27
CA THR A 84 6.95 -3.25 13.89
C THR A 84 6.94 -3.13 12.37
N SER A 85 6.40 -2.04 11.85
CA SER A 85 6.57 -1.67 10.45
C SER A 85 7.29 -0.34 10.34
N ALA A 86 7.97 -0.13 9.22
CA ALA A 86 8.72 1.08 8.93
C ALA A 86 8.41 1.54 7.51
N CYS A 87 8.48 2.85 7.29
CA CYS A 87 8.36 3.40 5.96
C CYS A 87 9.62 3.05 5.14
N SER A 88 9.40 2.71 3.87
CA SER A 88 10.45 2.45 2.91
C SER A 88 10.93 3.74 2.24
N PRO A 89 12.24 4.06 2.31
CA PRO A 89 12.78 5.28 1.70
C PRO A 89 12.79 5.23 0.16
N GLU A 90 12.42 4.11 -0.46
CA GLU A 90 12.41 3.96 -1.92
C GLU A 90 11.09 4.39 -2.55
N ASP A 91 9.98 4.18 -1.84
CA ASP A 91 8.62 4.25 -2.39
C ASP A 91 7.56 4.73 -1.39
N GLY A 92 7.94 5.06 -0.15
CA GLY A 92 7.02 5.53 0.89
C GLY A 92 6.10 4.45 1.45
N ALA A 93 6.28 3.18 1.05
CA ALA A 93 5.41 2.10 1.48
C ALA A 93 5.77 1.64 2.89
N CYS A 94 4.76 1.44 3.75
CA CYS A 94 4.98 0.78 5.04
C CYS A 94 5.29 -0.71 4.84
N ARG A 95 6.49 -1.12 5.26
CA ARG A 95 6.95 -2.51 5.19
C ARG A 95 7.02 -3.06 6.60
N VAL A 96 6.29 -4.14 6.84
CA VAL A 96 6.40 -4.91 8.09
C VAL A 96 7.80 -5.51 8.17
N GLY A 97 8.46 -5.30 9.30
CA GLY A 97 9.77 -5.85 9.60
C GLY A 97 9.71 -7.31 10.08
N GLU A 98 10.57 -7.62 11.04
CA GLU A 98 10.63 -8.93 11.66
C GLU A 98 9.37 -9.22 12.48
N ILE A 99 8.80 -10.40 12.27
CA ILE A 99 7.68 -10.93 13.05
C ILE A 99 8.25 -11.79 14.17
N GLN A 100 7.77 -11.58 15.39
CA GLN A 100 8.19 -12.35 16.57
C GLN A 100 8.12 -13.87 16.33
N ALA A 101 9.13 -14.59 16.82
CA ALA A 101 9.18 -16.04 16.73
C ALA A 101 7.93 -16.70 17.32
N GLY A 102 7.40 -17.71 16.63
CA GLY A 102 6.18 -18.42 17.06
C GLY A 102 4.87 -17.69 16.72
N LEU A 103 4.91 -16.61 15.93
CA LEU A 103 3.73 -15.86 15.49
C LEU A 103 3.70 -15.70 13.96
N CYS A 104 2.50 -15.65 13.40
CA CYS A 104 2.25 -15.17 12.05
C CYS A 104 1.53 -13.82 12.12
N LEU A 105 1.80 -12.92 11.18
CA LEU A 105 1.00 -11.72 10.96
C LEU A 105 0.07 -11.96 9.78
N ILE A 106 -1.23 -12.14 10.04
CA ILE A 106 -2.24 -12.47 9.03
C ILE A 106 -3.38 -11.46 9.16
N GLU A 107 -3.62 -10.67 8.11
CA GLU A 107 -4.66 -9.62 8.09
C GLU A 107 -4.57 -8.69 9.33
N ASP A 108 -3.37 -8.15 9.57
CA ASP A 108 -3.05 -7.28 10.72
C ASP A 108 -3.17 -7.94 12.11
N LEU A 109 -3.50 -9.24 12.17
CA LEU A 109 -3.63 -9.99 13.41
C LEU A 109 -2.39 -10.84 13.68
N CYS A 110 -1.93 -10.81 14.92
CA CYS A 110 -0.87 -11.68 15.41
C CYS A 110 -1.46 -13.03 15.83
N VAL A 111 -1.20 -14.06 15.03
CA VAL A 111 -1.74 -15.41 15.19
C VAL A 111 -0.65 -16.31 15.76
N GLU A 112 -0.92 -16.99 16.86
CA GLU A 112 0.03 -17.93 17.47
C GLU A 112 0.26 -19.17 16.59
N ALA A 113 1.49 -19.69 16.61
CA ALA A 113 1.84 -20.92 15.90
C ALA A 113 0.88 -22.07 16.26
N GLY A 114 0.40 -22.74 15.23
CA GLY A 114 -0.56 -23.85 15.34
C GLY A 114 -2.03 -23.43 15.36
N ALA A 115 -2.37 -22.16 15.57
CA ALA A 115 -3.76 -21.70 15.49
C ALA A 115 -4.30 -21.90 14.07
N THR A 116 -5.49 -22.50 13.96
CA THR A 116 -6.15 -22.80 12.67
C THR A 116 -6.89 -21.59 12.12
N SER A 117 -6.98 -21.49 10.80
CA SER A 117 -7.82 -20.47 10.16
C SER A 117 -9.30 -20.69 10.49
N ALA A 118 -10.01 -19.60 10.77
CA ALA A 118 -11.46 -19.64 10.98
C ALA A 118 -12.24 -20.10 9.74
N SER A 119 -11.71 -19.84 8.55
CA SER A 119 -12.35 -20.18 7.27
C SER A 119 -12.00 -21.58 6.77
N ASN A 120 -10.87 -22.14 7.23
CA ASN A 120 -10.41 -23.46 6.82
C ASN A 120 -9.57 -24.10 7.91
N SER A 121 -10.13 -25.12 8.57
CA SER A 121 -9.47 -25.84 9.67
C SER A 121 -8.24 -26.66 9.20
N CYS A 122 -8.01 -26.80 7.89
CA CYS A 122 -6.82 -27.42 7.30
C CYS A 122 -5.68 -26.44 7.03
N LEU A 123 -5.84 -25.17 7.40
CA LEU A 123 -4.77 -24.18 7.36
C LEU A 123 -4.43 -23.74 8.78
N SER A 124 -3.15 -23.56 9.10
CA SER A 124 -2.69 -23.11 10.41
C SER A 124 -1.53 -22.14 10.31
N CYS A 125 -1.35 -21.29 11.32
CA CYS A 125 -0.16 -20.45 11.42
C CYS A 125 1.06 -21.35 11.61
N GLN A 126 2.01 -21.31 10.68
CA GLN A 126 3.26 -22.06 10.72
C GLN A 126 4.40 -21.09 10.39
N PRO A 127 4.92 -20.34 11.38
CA PRO A 127 5.87 -19.24 11.13
C PRO A 127 7.15 -19.66 10.41
N GLU A 128 7.54 -20.92 10.57
CA GLU A 128 8.72 -21.52 9.90
C GLU A 128 8.51 -21.77 8.40
N LEU A 129 7.26 -21.83 7.93
CA LEU A 129 6.91 -22.00 6.53
C LEU A 129 6.48 -20.68 5.90
N ASP A 130 5.58 -19.96 6.59
CA ASP A 130 5.08 -18.67 6.18
C ASP A 130 4.63 -17.89 7.42
N SER A 131 5.36 -16.82 7.74
CA SER A 131 5.03 -15.92 8.85
C SER A 131 4.02 -14.83 8.45
N ARG A 132 3.63 -14.73 7.19
CA ARG A 132 2.70 -13.73 6.66
C ARG A 132 1.37 -14.32 6.18
N GLY A 133 1.17 -15.62 6.39
CA GLY A 133 0.00 -16.34 5.89
C GLY A 133 -0.27 -17.63 6.66
N TYR A 134 -1.41 -18.24 6.34
CA TYR A 134 -1.70 -19.58 6.80
C TYR A 134 -1.06 -20.63 5.89
N SER A 135 -0.46 -21.65 6.48
CA SER A 135 0.13 -22.79 5.76
C SER A 135 -0.74 -24.04 5.87
N VAL A 136 -0.61 -24.92 4.88
CA VAL A 136 -1.32 -26.21 4.83
C VAL A 136 -0.91 -27.09 6.01
N ARG A 137 -1.90 -27.62 6.74
CA ARG A 137 -1.68 -28.64 7.78
C ARG A 137 -1.38 -29.99 7.12
N PRO A 138 -0.65 -30.90 7.81
CA PRO A 138 -0.40 -32.25 7.30
C PRO A 138 -1.68 -32.97 6.90
N ASP A 139 -1.62 -33.75 5.82
CA ASP A 139 -2.70 -34.64 5.44
C ASP A 139 -3.07 -35.56 6.60
N THR A 140 -4.34 -35.99 6.66
CA THR A 140 -4.94 -36.77 7.75
C THR A 140 -5.11 -36.02 9.08
N SER A 141 -4.70 -34.75 9.18
CA SER A 141 -5.01 -33.91 10.34
C SER A 141 -6.51 -33.80 10.56
N PRO A 142 -7.01 -33.87 11.82
CA PRO A 142 -8.42 -33.70 12.10
C PRO A 142 -8.86 -32.28 11.74
N CYS A 143 -10.00 -32.18 11.11
CA CYS A 143 -10.64 -30.94 10.71
C CYS A 143 -12.16 -31.07 10.86
N GLU A 144 -12.89 -30.01 10.55
CA GLU A 144 -14.36 -29.99 10.52
C GLU A 144 -14.77 -29.33 9.21
N ASP A 145 -15.55 -30.04 8.39
CA ASP A 145 -16.02 -29.57 7.09
C ASP A 145 -17.33 -28.76 7.17
N GLY A 146 -17.88 -28.62 8.38
CA GLY A 146 -19.13 -27.92 8.68
C GLY A 146 -20.40 -28.75 8.46
N LYS A 147 -20.30 -30.03 8.08
CA LYS A 147 -21.44 -30.92 7.90
C LYS A 147 -21.66 -31.75 9.16
N VAL A 148 -22.76 -31.46 9.84
CA VAL A 148 -23.16 -32.15 11.08
C VAL A 148 -23.44 -33.66 10.95
N CYS A 149 -23.42 -34.22 9.73
CA CYS A 149 -23.70 -35.64 9.47
C CYS A 149 -22.47 -36.44 9.07
N THR A 150 -21.27 -35.88 9.21
CA THR A 150 -19.99 -36.56 9.00
C THR A 150 -19.17 -36.54 10.28
N GLU A 151 -18.39 -37.59 10.49
CA GLU A 151 -17.47 -37.71 11.60
C GLU A 151 -16.09 -38.14 11.07
N ASN A 152 -15.03 -37.74 11.80
CA ASN A 152 -13.64 -38.03 11.46
C ASN A 152 -13.22 -37.41 10.11
N ASP A 153 -13.59 -36.14 9.88
CA ASP A 153 -13.11 -35.39 8.72
C ASP A 153 -11.59 -35.19 8.80
N THR A 154 -10.94 -35.19 7.64
CA THR A 154 -9.48 -35.08 7.58
C THR A 154 -8.99 -34.16 6.48
N CYS A 155 -7.85 -33.52 6.74
CA CYS A 155 -7.19 -32.69 5.75
C CYS A 155 -6.59 -33.51 4.62
N SER A 156 -6.73 -33.01 3.40
CA SER A 156 -6.10 -33.52 2.18
C SER A 156 -5.75 -32.32 1.31
N ASN A 157 -4.46 -32.06 1.10
CA ASN A 157 -3.96 -30.92 0.32
C ASN A 157 -4.57 -29.56 0.73
N GLY A 158 -4.73 -29.33 2.04
CA GLY A 158 -5.27 -28.08 2.57
C GLY A 158 -6.79 -27.95 2.49
N VAL A 159 -7.51 -28.99 2.07
CA VAL A 159 -8.99 -29.05 2.08
C VAL A 159 -9.44 -30.04 3.13
N CYS A 160 -10.49 -29.69 3.88
CA CYS A 160 -11.12 -30.63 4.80
C CYS A 160 -12.05 -31.58 4.01
N GLU A 161 -11.65 -32.85 3.91
CA GLU A 161 -12.44 -33.91 3.28
C GLU A 161 -13.38 -34.53 4.31
N SER A 162 -14.64 -34.66 3.90
CA SER A 162 -15.71 -35.27 4.70
C SER A 162 -15.39 -36.70 5.08
N GLY A 163 -15.56 -37.02 6.36
CA GLY A 163 -15.48 -38.37 6.88
C GLY A 163 -16.73 -39.20 6.62
N SER A 164 -16.85 -40.31 7.34
CA SER A 164 -18.00 -41.23 7.20
C SER A 164 -19.19 -40.75 8.04
N PRO A 165 -20.44 -41.13 7.68
CA PRO A 165 -21.59 -40.91 8.55
C PRO A 165 -21.44 -41.66 9.88
N PRO A 166 -22.00 -41.12 10.98
CA PRO A 166 -22.07 -41.83 12.26
C PRO A 166 -22.84 -43.15 12.13
N LYS A 167 -22.45 -44.16 12.93
CA LYS A 167 -23.08 -45.49 12.98
C LYS A 167 -24.36 -45.54 13.79
#